data_AF-A0AAU9CJ79-F1
#
_entry.id   AF-A0AAU9CJ79-F1
#
_cell.length_a   1.000
_cell.length_b   1.000
_cell.length_c   1.000
_cell.angle_alpha   90.00
_cell.angle_beta   90.00
_cell.angle_gamma   90.00
#
_symmetry.space_group_name_H-M   'P 1'
#
loop_
_entity.id
_entity.type
_entity.pdbx_description
1 polymer ?
#
loop_
_entity_poly.entity_id
_entity_poly.type
_entity_poly.pdbx_seq_one_letter_code
_entity_poly.pdbx_strand_id
1 'polypeptide(L)'
;MKVQCKNCLPKEGIEIPDFSLAEKEHYRKVKEESPIRAVKILIDEKNVSHRDAKYIVTHINIEYGQCNRCSFNELNEEYGKCPKCGALNFNWIKF
;
A
#
# COMPACT_ATOMS: atom_id res chain seq x y z
N MET A 1 9.58 0.78 8.31
CA MET A 1 9.03 2.13 8.60
C MET A 1 7.63 1.97 9.15
N LYS A 2 7.19 2.79 10.11
CA LYS A 2 5.85 2.66 10.68
C LYS A 2 4.83 3.54 9.96
N VAL A 3 3.69 2.97 9.58
CA VAL A 3 2.59 3.70 8.92
C VAL A 3 1.25 3.46 9.59
N GLN A 4 0.35 4.44 9.48
CA GLN A 4 -0.95 4.41 10.14
C GLN A 4 -2.02 5.07 9.27
N CYS A 5 -3.13 4.37 9.06
CA CYS A 5 -4.30 4.83 8.36
C CYS A 5 -5.44 5.02 9.37
N LYS A 6 -5.99 6.23 9.45
CA LYS A 6 -7.11 6.53 10.37
C LYS A 6 -8.37 5.70 10.09
N ASN A 7 -8.44 5.06 8.92
CA ASN A 7 -9.59 4.31 8.45
C ASN A 7 -9.42 2.79 8.60
N CYS A 8 -8.29 2.32 9.13
CA CYS A 8 -7.97 0.90 9.26
C CYS A 8 -7.50 0.57 10.69
N LEU A 9 -7.62 -0.70 11.07
CA LEU A 9 -6.92 -1.28 12.21
C LEU A 9 -5.59 -1.90 11.72
N PRO A 10 -4.54 -1.96 12.55
CA PRO A 10 -4.41 -1.47 13.93
C PRO A 10 -4.35 0.07 14.07
N LYS A 11 -4.85 0.60 15.20
CA LYS A 11 -4.78 2.05 15.49
C LYS A 11 -3.36 2.52 15.75
N GLU A 12 -2.49 1.64 16.26
CA GLU A 12 -1.09 1.91 16.52
C GLU A 12 -0.23 2.00 15.25
N GLY A 13 -0.78 1.59 14.10
CA GLY A 13 -0.05 1.46 12.84
C GLY A 13 0.72 0.14 12.72
N ILE A 14 1.32 -0.10 11.55
CA ILE A 14 2.10 -1.31 11.26
C ILE A 14 3.51 -0.95 10.83
N GLU A 15 4.45 -1.86 11.05
CA GLU A 15 5.76 -1.79 10.41
C GLU A 15 5.66 -2.32 8.98
N ILE A 16 6.19 -1.53 8.04
CA ILE A 16 6.31 -1.88 6.63
C ILE A 16 7.70 -2.45 6.41
N PRO A 17 7.81 -3.67 5.83
CA PRO A 17 9.08 -4.23 5.39
C PRO A 17 9.81 -3.28 4.44
N ASP A 18 11.13 -3.38 4.40
CA ASP A 18 11.86 -2.70 3.34
C ASP A 18 11.62 -3.41 2.01
N PHE A 19 11.25 -2.63 0.99
CA PHE A 19 10.94 -3.12 -0.34
C PHE A 19 11.83 -2.43 -1.36
N SER A 20 12.52 -3.23 -2.17
CA SER A 20 13.19 -2.75 -3.36
C SER A 20 12.18 -2.21 -4.38
N LEU A 21 12.68 -1.41 -5.33
CA LEU A 21 11.85 -0.91 -6.44
C LEU A 21 11.24 -2.06 -7.28
N ALA A 22 11.99 -3.15 -7.47
CA ALA A 22 11.50 -4.32 -8.20
C ALA A 22 10.35 -5.02 -7.48
N GLU A 23 10.44 -5.16 -6.15
CA GLU A 23 9.37 -5.75 -5.34
C GLU A 23 8.13 -4.87 -5.34
N LYS A 24 8.31 -3.54 -5.21
CA LYS A 24 7.21 -2.57 -5.31
C LYS A 24 6.45 -2.68 -6.63
N GLU A 25 7.17 -2.77 -7.75
CA GLU A 25 6.58 -3.01 -9.07
C GLU A 25 5.87 -4.35 -9.15
N HIS A 26 6.52 -5.41 -8.66
CA HIS A 26 5.94 -6.75 -8.66
C HIS A 26 4.61 -6.79 -7.90
N TYR A 27 4.56 -6.31 -6.66
CA TYR A 27 3.35 -6.32 -5.86
C TYR A 27 2.25 -5.43 -6.43
N ARG A 28 2.59 -4.30 -7.06
CA ARG A 28 1.60 -3.45 -7.73
C ARG A 28 0.93 -4.21 -8.88
N LYS A 29 1.73 -4.84 -9.76
CA LYS A 29 1.22 -5.66 -10.88
C LYS A 29 0.36 -6.82 -10.39
N VAL A 30 0.84 -7.57 -9.40
CA VAL A 30 0.07 -8.70 -8.84
C VAL A 30 -1.22 -8.19 -8.19
N LYS A 31 -1.20 -7.04 -7.51
CA LYS A 31 -2.42 -6.46 -6.92
C LYS A 31 -3.43 -6.09 -8.00
N GLU A 32 -2.98 -5.48 -9.10
CA GLU A 32 -3.84 -5.09 -10.23
C GLU A 32 -4.58 -6.30 -10.81
N GLU A 33 -3.90 -7.45 -10.92
CA GLU A 33 -4.52 -8.71 -11.32
C GLU A 33 -5.40 -9.34 -10.23
N SER A 34 -4.90 -9.41 -9.00
CA SER A 34 -5.55 -10.06 -7.87
C SER A 34 -4.99 -9.59 -6.52
N PRO A 35 -5.75 -8.77 -5.77
CA PRO A 35 -5.35 -8.36 -4.42
C PRO A 35 -5.15 -9.53 -3.46
N ILE A 36 -5.94 -10.61 -3.60
CA ILE A 36 -5.81 -11.80 -2.75
C ILE A 36 -4.49 -12.50 -3.01
N ARG A 37 -4.07 -12.61 -4.28
CA ARG A 37 -2.76 -13.18 -4.64
C ARG A 37 -1.62 -12.32 -4.10
N ALA A 38 -1.71 -11.00 -4.21
CA ALA A 38 -0.70 -10.10 -3.66
C ALA A 38 -0.56 -10.27 -2.12
N VAL A 39 -1.67 -10.42 -1.41
CA VAL A 39 -1.66 -10.70 0.04
C VAL A 39 -0.95 -12.01 0.34
N LYS A 40 -1.25 -13.07 -0.42
CA LYS A 40 -0.60 -14.38 -0.22
C LYS A 40 0.91 -14.29 -0.45
N ILE A 41 1.36 -13.67 -1.54
CA ILE A 41 2.79 -13.54 -1.85
C ILE A 41 3.51 -12.75 -0.75
N LEU A 42 2.93 -11.65 -0.27
CA LEU A 42 3.52 -10.88 0.84
C LEU A 42 3.71 -11.72 2.11
N ILE A 43 2.72 -12.56 2.46
CA ILE A 43 2.84 -13.46 3.61
C ILE A 43 3.99 -14.45 3.38
N ASP A 44 4.02 -15.09 2.21
CA ASP A 44 4.97 -16.16 1.88
C ASP A 44 6.42 -15.62 1.77
N GLU A 45 6.62 -14.42 1.20
CA GLU A 45 7.96 -13.87 0.92
C GLU A 45 8.51 -12.96 2.02
N LYS A 46 7.64 -12.19 2.69
CA LYS A 46 8.06 -11.21 3.72
C LYS A 46 7.77 -11.67 5.14
N ASN A 47 7.16 -12.86 5.31
CA ASN A 47 6.78 -13.42 6.61
C ASN A 47 5.96 -12.43 7.48
N VAL A 48 5.14 -11.61 6.84
CA VAL A 48 4.25 -10.67 7.54
C VAL A 48 2.95 -11.37 7.92
N SER A 49 2.29 -10.88 8.97
CA SER A 49 0.97 -11.42 9.36
C SER A 49 -0.05 -11.21 8.24
N HIS A 50 -1.05 -12.08 8.14
CA HIS A 50 -2.12 -11.93 7.16
C HIS A 50 -2.83 -10.57 7.28
N ARG A 51 -3.01 -10.06 8.50
CA ARG A 51 -3.56 -8.73 8.76
C ARG A 51 -2.71 -7.63 8.13
N ASP A 52 -1.40 -7.66 8.37
CA ASP A 52 -0.50 -6.60 7.92
C ASP A 52 -0.28 -6.69 6.40
N ALA A 53 -0.22 -7.90 5.83
CA ALA A 53 -0.23 -8.11 4.38
C ALA A 53 -1.47 -7.50 3.72
N LYS A 54 -2.67 -7.79 4.25
CA LYS A 54 -3.91 -7.20 3.76
C LYS A 54 -3.90 -5.68 3.89
N TYR A 55 -3.39 -5.16 5.01
CA TYR A 55 -3.24 -3.74 5.21
C TYR A 55 -2.34 -3.14 4.12
N ILE A 56 -1.15 -3.70 3.89
CA ILE A 56 -0.20 -3.22 2.88
C ILE A 56 -0.86 -3.18 1.50
N VAL A 57 -1.41 -4.31 1.05
CA VAL A 57 -2.03 -4.43 -0.29
C VAL A 57 -3.17 -3.44 -0.48
N THR A 58 -3.99 -3.22 0.55
CA THR A 58 -5.10 -2.27 0.48
C THR A 58 -4.62 -0.86 0.12
N HIS A 59 -3.44 -0.46 0.61
CA HIS A 59 -2.94 0.90 0.45
C HIS A 59 -2.05 1.11 -0.79
N ILE A 60 -1.56 0.05 -1.47
CA ILE A 60 -0.81 0.16 -2.75
C ILE A 60 -1.65 0.89 -3.80
N ASN A 61 -1.15 1.96 -4.38
CA ASN A 61 -1.84 2.61 -5.50
C ASN A 61 -1.68 1.78 -6.78
N ILE A 62 -2.79 1.57 -7.50
CA ILE A 62 -2.74 0.98 -8.85
C ILE A 62 -2.26 2.05 -9.84
N GLU A 63 -2.90 3.22 -9.80
CA GLU A 63 -2.51 4.41 -10.55
C GLU A 63 -1.66 5.34 -9.67
N TYR A 64 -0.44 5.67 -10.13
CA TYR A 64 0.41 6.63 -9.42
C TYR A 64 -0.27 7.99 -9.32
N GLY A 65 -0.08 8.66 -8.18
CA GLY A 65 -0.67 9.97 -7.93
C GLY A 65 -2.12 9.93 -7.46
N GLN A 66 -2.86 8.86 -7.76
CA GLN A 66 -4.28 8.78 -7.47
C GLN A 66 -4.57 8.19 -6.09
N CYS A 67 -5.50 8.80 -5.36
CA CYS A 67 -5.99 8.23 -4.12
C CYS A 67 -6.90 7.04 -4.38
N ASN A 68 -6.65 5.90 -3.73
CA ASN A 68 -7.47 4.68 -3.83
C ASN A 68 -8.92 4.84 -3.31
N ARG A 69 -9.27 5.99 -2.70
CA ARG A 69 -10.58 6.20 -2.04
C ARG A 69 -11.38 7.39 -2.57
N CYS A 70 -10.74 8.37 -3.19
CA CYS A 70 -11.43 9.58 -3.67
C CYS A 70 -10.74 10.12 -4.91
N SER A 71 -11.34 11.13 -5.54
CA SER A 71 -10.86 11.68 -6.82
C SER A 71 -9.57 12.53 -6.75
N PHE A 72 -8.85 12.58 -5.63
CA PHE A 72 -7.60 13.35 -5.54
C PHE A 72 -6.47 12.62 -6.27
N ASN A 73 -5.71 13.32 -7.11
CA ASN A 73 -4.74 12.73 -8.04
C ASN A 73 -3.34 13.39 -8.03
N GLU A 74 -3.02 14.17 -7.00
CA GLU A 74 -1.71 14.83 -6.84
C GLU A 74 -0.92 14.25 -5.64
N LEU A 75 -1.02 12.94 -5.40
CA LEU A 75 -0.21 12.28 -4.37
C LEU A 75 1.22 12.09 -4.89
N ASN A 76 2.20 12.77 -4.31
CA ASN A 76 3.60 12.65 -4.74
C ASN A 76 4.48 11.89 -3.73
N GLU A 77 4.01 11.75 -2.49
CA GLU A 77 4.72 11.02 -1.44
C GLU A 77 4.57 9.51 -1.63
N GLU A 78 5.67 8.78 -1.47
CA GLU A 78 5.69 7.31 -1.57
C GLU A 78 4.76 6.66 -0.54
N TYR A 79 4.68 7.21 0.67
CA TYR A 79 3.77 6.78 1.73
C TYR A 79 2.99 7.99 2.25
N GLY A 80 1.98 8.42 1.49
CA GLY A 80 1.28 9.67 1.73
C GLY A 80 -0.12 9.52 2.30
N LYS A 81 -0.54 10.48 3.13
CA LYS A 81 -1.97 10.65 3.46
C LYS A 81 -2.61 11.59 2.45
N CYS A 82 -3.73 11.17 1.87
CA CYS A 82 -4.47 12.01 0.94
C CYS A 82 -4.97 13.27 1.67
N PRO A 83 -4.68 14.49 1.16
CA PRO A 83 -5.09 15.73 1.82
C PRO A 83 -6.61 15.92 1.80
N LYS A 84 -7.31 15.32 0.82
CA LYS A 84 -8.77 15.43 0.69
C LYS A 84 -9.53 14.54 1.66
N CYS A 85 -9.14 13.28 1.82
CA CYS A 85 -9.91 12.31 2.62
C CYS A 85 -9.13 11.73 3.82
N GLY A 86 -7.82 11.92 3.87
CA GLY A 86 -6.92 11.39 4.90
C GLY A 86 -6.71 9.87 4.84
N ALA A 87 -7.07 9.22 3.74
CA ALA A 87 -6.67 7.82 3.49
C ALA A 87 -5.15 7.75 3.30
N LEU A 88 -4.52 6.73 3.85
CA LEU A 88 -3.13 6.39 3.55
C LEU A 88 -3.05 5.81 2.14
N ASN A 89 -1.97 6.08 1.41
CA ASN A 89 -1.72 5.53 0.07
C ASN A 89 -0.23 5.23 -0.05
N PHE A 90 0.09 4.11 -0.69
CA PHE A 90 1.45 3.66 -0.99
C PHE A 90 1.66 3.89 -2.48
N ASN A 91 2.27 5.02 -2.79
CA ASN A 91 2.43 5.53 -4.14
C ASN A 91 3.79 5.08 -4.72
N TRP A 92 3.94 3.76 -4.85
CA TRP A 92 5.25 3.13 -5.00
C TRP A 92 5.97 3.35 -6.34
N ILE A 93 5.33 3.92 -7.38
CA ILE A 93 5.91 3.93 -8.74
C ILE A 93 5.67 5.24 -9.47
N LYS A 94 6.69 6.07 -9.61
CA LYS A 94 6.72 7.20 -10.55
C LYS A 94 7.50 6.77 -11.78
N PHE A 95 6.86 6.70 -12.95
CA PHE A 95 7.58 6.61 -14.23
C PHE A 95 7.92 8.01 -14.73
#